data_AF-A0A246JSX1-F1
#
_entry.id   AF-A0A246JSX1-F1
#
_cell.length_a   1.000
_cell.length_b   1.000
_cell.length_c   1.000
_cell.angle_alpha   90.00
_cell.angle_beta   90.00
_cell.angle_gamma   90.00
#
_symmetry.space_group_name_H-M   'P 1'
#
loop_
_entity.id
_entity.type
_entity.pdbx_description
1 polymer ?
#
loop_
_entity_poly.entity_id
_entity_poly.type
_entity_poly.pdbx_seq_one_letter_code
_entity_poly.pdbx_strand_id
1 'polypeptide(L)'
;MQNWHSPTITGGQLFYLMQTVAPQLDFREVVGIRVGPGALTKFAETHLADTVKRIGNQGGDILYHIVGRGEPHRDIELAALWKNFVSPSSPLHLIVEVENQKLTSRATPASNDKGEVEIQKVSSQEHDEIRAKFVESLPAHDAAAMNENLREGASFTEWMAVMKERAPDATRKWGVFRRDHLSALFAERIEALNLDPATRDNLFAQAKAALRAANEKQREAKANAESSLPKNIAQKSGSVGQSSSLHAVRSLAHAAVDVMGYEELRSLRVPLGMIIDSLKA
;
A
#
# COMPACT_ATOMS: atom_id res chain seq x y z
N MET A 1 1.11 -21.97 -16.76
CA MET A 1 0.42 -20.72 -17.15
C MET A 1 0.11 -19.96 -15.87
N GLN A 2 0.77 -18.82 -15.63
CA GLN A 2 0.50 -17.97 -14.45
C GLN A 2 -0.84 -17.25 -14.63
N ASN A 3 -1.74 -17.40 -13.66
CA ASN A 3 -3.01 -16.67 -13.62
C ASN A 3 -2.77 -15.21 -13.22
N TRP A 4 -2.56 -14.35 -14.22
CA TRP A 4 -2.57 -12.91 -14.00
C TRP A 4 -4.01 -12.47 -13.74
N HIS A 5 -4.36 -12.20 -12.49
CA HIS A 5 -5.70 -11.75 -12.09
C HIS A 5 -5.90 -10.24 -12.20
N SER A 6 -4.85 -9.47 -12.50
CA SER A 6 -4.93 -8.01 -12.62
C SER A 6 -5.29 -7.57 -14.05
N PRO A 7 -6.17 -6.57 -14.22
CA PRO A 7 -6.40 -5.87 -15.49
C PRO A 7 -5.28 -4.87 -15.82
N THR A 8 -4.29 -4.74 -14.94
CA THR A 8 -3.14 -3.86 -15.12
C THR A 8 -1.82 -4.63 -15.03
N ILE A 9 -0.79 -4.08 -15.67
CA ILE A 9 0.58 -4.60 -15.71
C ILE A 9 1.56 -3.43 -15.64
N THR A 10 2.61 -3.53 -14.82
CA THR A 10 3.66 -2.50 -14.76
C THR A 10 4.65 -2.65 -15.92
N GLY A 11 5.45 -1.60 -16.19
CA GLY A 11 6.48 -1.62 -17.22
C GLY A 11 7.51 -2.71 -16.98
N GLY A 12 7.97 -2.89 -15.75
CA GLY A 12 8.86 -3.99 -15.38
C GLY A 12 8.26 -5.38 -15.65
N GLN A 13 6.97 -5.57 -15.34
CA GLN A 13 6.26 -6.83 -15.61
C GLN A 13 6.06 -7.08 -17.11
N LEU A 14 5.69 -6.04 -17.86
CA LEU A 14 5.54 -6.12 -19.31
C LEU A 14 6.87 -6.46 -19.98
N PHE A 15 7.96 -5.82 -19.56
CA PHE A 15 9.31 -6.11 -20.03
C PHE A 15 9.70 -7.57 -19.76
N TYR A 16 9.48 -8.05 -18.53
CA TYR A 16 9.78 -9.44 -18.18
C TYR A 16 8.97 -10.43 -19.02
N LEU A 17 7.68 -10.15 -19.26
CA LEU A 17 6.82 -10.97 -20.11
C LEU A 17 7.33 -11.01 -21.56
N MET A 18 7.72 -9.85 -22.11
CA MET A 18 8.30 -9.75 -23.45
C MET A 18 9.59 -10.56 -23.55
N GLN A 19 10.49 -10.46 -22.58
CA GLN A 19 11.72 -11.26 -22.57
C GLN A 19 11.45 -12.77 -22.45
N THR A 20 10.39 -13.16 -21.75
CA THR A 20 10.01 -14.57 -21.58
C THR A 20 9.41 -15.14 -22.86
N VAL A 21 8.52 -14.40 -23.52
CA VAL A 21 7.76 -14.89 -24.68
C VAL A 21 8.53 -14.67 -26.00
N ALA A 22 9.31 -13.60 -26.09
CA ALA A 22 10.07 -13.22 -27.26
C ALA A 22 11.50 -12.79 -26.87
N PRO A 23 12.35 -13.71 -26.40
CA PRO A 23 13.70 -13.38 -25.91
C PRO A 23 14.61 -12.76 -26.98
N GLN A 24 14.30 -12.99 -28.25
CA GLN A 24 15.06 -12.47 -29.39
C GLN A 24 14.65 -11.04 -29.78
N LEU A 25 13.58 -10.50 -29.18
CA LEU A 25 13.04 -9.19 -29.53
C LEU A 25 13.84 -8.09 -28.84
N ASP A 26 14.63 -7.33 -29.62
CA ASP A 26 15.18 -6.06 -29.17
C ASP A 26 14.19 -4.91 -29.46
N PHE A 27 13.26 -4.68 -28.54
CA PHE A 27 12.29 -3.59 -28.68
C PHE A 27 12.93 -2.20 -28.71
N ARG A 28 14.16 -2.02 -28.19
CA ARG A 28 14.88 -0.75 -28.24
C ARG A 28 15.33 -0.46 -29.66
N GLU A 29 15.80 -1.48 -30.37
CA GLU A 29 16.13 -1.39 -31.80
C GLU A 29 14.88 -1.06 -32.62
N VAL A 30 13.77 -1.76 -32.37
CA VAL A 30 12.50 -1.56 -33.11
C VAL A 30 12.01 -0.11 -33.05
N VAL A 31 12.10 0.55 -31.89
CA VAL A 31 11.65 1.94 -31.73
C VAL A 31 12.75 2.98 -31.96
N GLY A 32 13.96 2.56 -32.30
CA GLY A 32 15.11 3.45 -32.53
C GLY A 32 15.65 4.16 -31.28
N ILE A 33 15.39 3.66 -30.07
CA ILE A 33 15.83 4.26 -28.80
C ILE A 33 16.85 3.32 -28.13
N ARG A 34 18.12 3.44 -28.53
CA ARG A 34 19.20 2.57 -28.04
C ARG A 34 19.53 2.77 -26.56
N VAL A 35 19.44 3.99 -26.05
CA VAL A 35 19.82 4.35 -24.68
C VAL A 35 18.77 5.27 -24.06
N GLY A 36 18.57 5.16 -22.73
CA GLY A 36 17.66 6.02 -21.97
C GLY A 36 16.30 5.37 -21.63
N PRO A 37 15.50 6.05 -20.79
CA PRO A 37 14.14 5.64 -20.43
C PRO A 37 13.16 5.85 -21.60
N GLY A 38 12.02 5.16 -21.57
CA GLY A 38 10.91 5.40 -22.51
C GLY A 38 10.89 4.51 -23.77
N ALA A 39 11.93 3.73 -24.06
CA ALA A 39 11.92 2.79 -25.19
C ALA A 39 10.77 1.77 -25.08
N LEU A 40 10.56 1.20 -23.89
CA LEU A 40 9.47 0.26 -23.64
C LEU A 40 8.09 0.92 -23.83
N THR A 41 7.95 2.15 -23.35
CA THR A 41 6.71 2.94 -23.48
C THR A 41 6.38 3.21 -24.93
N LYS A 42 7.37 3.69 -25.70
CA LYS A 42 7.20 3.93 -27.12
C LYS A 42 6.86 2.64 -27.87
N PHE A 43 7.48 1.53 -27.48
CA PHE A 43 7.17 0.23 -28.08
C PHE A 43 5.74 -0.19 -27.78
N ALA A 44 5.31 -0.11 -26.52
CA ALA A 44 3.95 -0.44 -26.10
C ALA A 44 2.91 0.43 -26.80
N GLU A 45 3.14 1.74 -26.88
CA GLU A 45 2.24 2.70 -27.55
C GLU A 45 2.18 2.51 -29.07
N THR A 46 3.27 2.04 -29.70
CA THR A 46 3.33 1.88 -31.17
C THR A 46 2.86 0.50 -31.63
N HIS A 47 3.23 -0.56 -30.90
CA HIS A 47 3.08 -1.94 -31.35
C HIS A 47 2.12 -2.77 -30.50
N LEU A 48 1.79 -2.31 -29.29
CA LEU A 48 0.90 -3.02 -28.38
C LEU A 48 -0.34 -2.19 -28.03
N ALA A 49 -0.65 -1.11 -28.75
CA ALA A 49 -1.75 -0.18 -28.42
C ALA A 49 -3.12 -0.86 -28.29
N ASP A 50 -3.35 -1.93 -29.06
CA ASP A 50 -4.59 -2.71 -29.03
C ASP A 50 -4.63 -3.73 -27.88
N THR A 51 -3.49 -3.98 -27.22
CA THR A 51 -3.36 -4.96 -26.13
C THR A 51 -3.15 -4.28 -24.78
N VAL A 52 -2.35 -3.22 -24.74
CA VAL A 52 -2.05 -2.46 -23.52
C VAL A 52 -2.15 -0.97 -23.77
N LYS A 53 -2.77 -0.25 -22.84
CA LYS A 53 -2.85 1.22 -22.84
C LYS A 53 -2.16 1.77 -21.62
N ARG A 54 -1.26 2.74 -21.81
CA ARG A 54 -0.65 3.45 -20.69
C ARG A 54 -1.74 4.20 -19.92
N ILE A 55 -1.81 3.98 -18.61
CA ILE A 55 -2.81 4.59 -17.73
C ILE A 55 -2.19 5.51 -16.67
N GLY A 56 -0.90 5.39 -16.41
CA GLY A 56 -0.22 6.29 -15.46
C GLY A 56 1.10 5.70 -15.01
N ASN A 57 1.45 6.01 -13.77
CA ASN A 57 2.64 5.49 -13.11
C ASN A 57 2.25 4.88 -11.75
N GLN A 58 2.93 3.80 -11.35
CA GLN A 58 2.87 3.22 -10.01
C GLN A 58 4.24 3.35 -9.35
N GLY A 59 4.39 4.34 -8.48
CA GLY A 59 5.71 4.76 -8.01
C GLY A 59 6.55 5.32 -9.17
N GLY A 60 7.73 4.74 -9.40
CA GLY A 60 8.61 5.11 -10.52
C GLY A 60 8.39 4.32 -11.81
N ASP A 61 7.52 3.29 -11.80
CA ASP A 61 7.27 2.44 -12.97
C ASP A 61 6.01 2.89 -13.72
N ILE A 62 5.95 2.61 -15.02
CA ILE A 62 4.80 2.95 -15.86
C ILE A 62 3.74 1.87 -15.70
N LEU A 63 2.49 2.26 -15.54
CA LEU A 63 1.36 1.35 -15.40
C LEU A 63 0.57 1.30 -16.71
N TYR A 64 0.29 0.08 -17.18
CA TYR A 64 -0.53 -0.20 -18.36
C TYR A 64 -1.80 -0.96 -17.97
N HIS A 65 -2.90 -0.67 -18.66
CA HIS A 65 -4.14 -1.44 -18.63
C HIS A 65 -4.17 -2.43 -19.79
N ILE A 66 -4.57 -3.68 -19.53
CA ILE A 66 -4.70 -4.73 -20.55
C ILE A 66 -6.08 -4.64 -21.18
N VAL A 67 -6.14 -4.28 -22.47
CA VAL A 67 -7.37 -4.12 -23.25
C VAL A 67 -8.13 -5.46 -23.33
N GLY A 68 -9.45 -5.40 -23.22
CA GLY A 68 -10.32 -6.58 -23.29
C GLY A 68 -10.44 -7.37 -21.98
N ARG A 69 -9.68 -7.01 -20.93
CA ARG A 69 -9.92 -7.52 -19.58
C ARG A 69 -10.86 -6.58 -18.84
N GLY A 70 -12.14 -6.97 -18.80
CA GLY A 70 -13.11 -6.35 -17.91
C GLY A 70 -12.66 -6.49 -16.46
N GLU A 71 -12.65 -5.39 -15.71
CA GLU A 71 -12.34 -5.46 -14.29
C GLU A 71 -13.46 -6.20 -13.57
N PRO A 72 -13.15 -7.13 -12.65
CA PRO A 72 -14.13 -7.48 -11.63
C PRO A 72 -14.40 -6.20 -10.83
N HIS A 73 -15.60 -5.62 -11.00
CA HIS A 73 -16.17 -4.71 -10.02
C HIS A 73 -16.23 -5.49 -8.70
N ARG A 74 -15.19 -5.35 -7.88
CA ARG A 74 -15.28 -5.77 -6.49
C ARG A 74 -16.01 -4.64 -5.79
N ASP A 75 -17.12 -4.94 -5.15
CA ASP A 75 -17.62 -4.09 -4.08
C ASP A 75 -16.51 -4.00 -3.04
N ILE A 76 -15.78 -2.88 -3.07
CA ILE A 76 -14.70 -2.67 -2.14
C ILE A 76 -15.31 -2.28 -0.81
N GLU A 77 -14.99 -3.07 0.20
CA GLU A 77 -15.31 -2.81 1.60
C GLU A 77 -14.96 -1.36 1.96
N LEU A 78 -15.88 -0.64 2.59
CA LEU A 78 -15.70 0.78 2.98
C LEU A 78 -14.38 1.02 3.72
N ALA A 79 -13.96 0.08 4.57
CA ALA A 79 -12.68 0.16 5.29
C ALA A 79 -11.45 0.21 4.36
N ALA A 80 -11.51 -0.42 3.19
CA ALA A 80 -10.42 -0.43 2.23
C ALA A 80 -10.28 0.91 1.49
N LEU A 81 -11.35 1.70 1.35
CA LEU A 81 -11.27 3.06 0.77
C LEU A 81 -10.33 3.95 1.58
N TRP A 82 -10.51 3.97 2.91
CA TRP A 82 -9.62 4.72 3.81
C TRP A 82 -8.18 4.20 3.73
N LYS A 83 -7.99 2.88 3.75
CA LYS A 83 -6.66 2.27 3.62
C LYS A 83 -5.97 2.67 2.31
N ASN A 84 -6.71 2.69 1.20
CA ASN A 84 -6.18 3.05 -0.12
C ASN A 84 -5.80 4.53 -0.20
N PHE A 85 -6.56 5.41 0.44
CA PHE A 85 -6.22 6.83 0.52
C PHE A 85 -4.92 7.07 1.29
N VAL A 86 -4.76 6.46 2.48
CA VAL A 86 -3.62 6.74 3.36
C VAL A 86 -2.34 5.98 3.00
N SER A 87 -2.40 5.03 2.07
CA SER A 87 -1.27 4.16 1.72
C SER A 87 -0.68 4.58 0.37
N PRO A 88 0.48 5.28 0.35
CA PRO A 88 1.12 5.72 -0.89
C PRO A 88 1.43 4.55 -1.85
N SER A 89 1.70 3.37 -1.28
CA SER A 89 2.01 2.14 -2.01
C SER A 89 0.80 1.31 -2.45
N SER A 90 -0.44 1.74 -2.13
CA SER A 90 -1.62 0.98 -2.54
C SER A 90 -1.72 0.93 -4.07
N PRO A 91 -1.92 -0.25 -4.68
CA PRO A 91 -2.10 -0.37 -6.13
C PRO A 91 -3.47 0.13 -6.60
N LEU A 92 -4.38 0.46 -5.67
CA LEU A 92 -5.76 0.85 -5.99
C LEU A 92 -5.92 2.36 -6.00
N HIS A 93 -6.48 2.90 -7.07
CA HIS A 93 -6.88 4.30 -7.23
C HIS A 93 -8.18 4.56 -6.48
N LEU A 94 -8.32 5.76 -5.93
CA LEU A 94 -9.54 6.19 -5.25
C LEU A 94 -10.32 7.11 -6.17
N ILE A 95 -11.53 6.73 -6.55
CA ILE A 95 -12.27 7.35 -7.64
C ILE A 95 -13.63 7.80 -7.15
N VAL A 96 -14.03 8.98 -7.62
CA VAL A 96 -15.37 9.53 -7.49
C VAL A 96 -16.09 9.32 -8.81
N GLU A 97 -17.16 8.54 -8.78
CA GLU A 97 -18.14 8.49 -9.87
C GLU A 97 -19.13 9.64 -9.66
N VAL A 98 -18.98 10.74 -10.41
CA VAL A 98 -19.72 11.99 -10.14
C VAL A 98 -21.23 11.79 -10.33
N GLU A 99 -21.66 11.11 -11.39
CA GLU A 99 -23.08 10.86 -11.66
C GLU A 99 -23.75 10.03 -10.56
N ASN A 100 -23.05 9.02 -10.03
CA ASN A 100 -23.55 8.14 -8.97
C ASN A 100 -23.25 8.68 -7.56
N GLN A 101 -22.53 9.80 -7.47
CA GLN A 101 -22.00 10.37 -6.23
C GLN A 101 -21.33 9.33 -5.33
N LYS A 102 -20.56 8.41 -5.92
CA LYS A 102 -20.04 7.23 -5.23
C LYS A 102 -18.52 7.26 -5.14
N LEU A 103 -17.99 6.96 -3.96
CA LEU A 103 -16.58 6.72 -3.75
C LEU A 103 -16.27 5.23 -3.97
N THR A 104 -15.40 4.93 -4.93
CA THR A 104 -14.94 3.58 -5.23
C THR A 104 -13.42 3.52 -5.21
N SER A 105 -12.86 2.30 -5.18
CA SER A 105 -11.45 2.14 -5.53
C SER A 105 -11.28 0.98 -6.48
N ARG A 106 -10.26 1.04 -7.34
CA ARG A 106 -9.97 -0.03 -8.32
C ARG A 106 -8.55 0.09 -8.86
N ALA A 107 -8.12 -0.90 -9.64
CA ALA A 107 -6.73 -0.97 -10.13
C ALA A 107 -6.46 0.00 -11.29
N THR A 108 -7.49 0.44 -11.99
CA THR A 108 -7.40 1.43 -13.07
C THR A 108 -7.68 2.85 -12.56
N PRO A 109 -6.97 3.87 -13.10
CA PRO A 109 -7.25 5.28 -12.85
C PRO A 109 -8.67 5.71 -13.23
N ALA A 110 -9.03 6.94 -12.84
CA ALA A 110 -10.26 7.57 -13.29
C ALA A 110 -10.29 7.74 -14.82
N SER A 111 -11.48 7.60 -15.40
CA SER A 111 -11.73 7.85 -16.82
C SER A 111 -12.65 9.06 -16.98
N ASN A 112 -12.13 10.13 -17.59
CA ASN A 112 -12.91 11.35 -17.86
C ASN A 112 -14.15 11.05 -18.72
N ASP A 113 -14.06 10.09 -19.64
CA ASP A 113 -15.16 9.67 -20.52
C ASP A 113 -16.36 9.07 -19.75
N LYS A 114 -16.15 8.68 -18.49
CA LYS A 114 -17.17 8.12 -17.60
C LYS A 114 -17.61 9.09 -16.50
N GLY A 115 -17.20 10.36 -16.57
CA GLY A 115 -17.48 11.34 -15.53
C GLY A 115 -16.82 10.99 -14.19
N GLU A 116 -15.68 10.31 -14.23
CA GLU A 116 -14.95 9.88 -13.05
C GLU A 116 -13.80 10.83 -12.74
N VAL A 117 -13.58 11.08 -11.45
CA VAL A 117 -12.49 11.93 -10.98
C VAL A 117 -11.66 11.18 -9.94
N GLU A 118 -10.34 11.28 -10.02
CA GLU A 118 -9.45 10.61 -9.07
C GLU A 118 -9.16 11.52 -7.87
N ILE A 119 -9.24 10.93 -6.67
CA ILE A 119 -8.74 11.53 -5.44
C ILE A 119 -7.30 11.10 -5.25
N GLN A 120 -6.39 12.08 -5.27
CA GLN A 120 -4.97 11.83 -5.04
C GLN A 120 -4.75 11.24 -3.64
N LYS A 121 -3.99 10.14 -3.58
CA LYS A 121 -3.58 9.49 -2.34
C LYS A 121 -2.58 10.36 -1.59
N VAL A 122 -2.47 10.09 -0.28
CA VAL A 122 -1.40 10.67 0.53
C VAL A 122 -0.06 10.12 0.07
N SER A 123 0.86 11.01 -0.24
CA SER A 123 2.24 10.75 -0.63
C SER A 123 3.12 10.46 0.59
N SER A 124 4.30 9.86 0.36
CA SER A 124 5.29 9.65 1.42
C SER A 124 5.74 10.98 2.04
N GLN A 125 5.89 12.02 1.22
CA GLN A 125 6.26 13.36 1.69
C GLN A 125 5.20 13.93 2.66
N GLU A 126 3.91 13.81 2.32
CA GLU A 126 2.85 14.28 3.21
C GLU A 126 2.82 13.51 4.55
N HIS A 127 3.14 12.20 4.55
CA HIS A 127 3.31 11.47 5.83
C HIS A 127 4.48 12.03 6.63
N ASP A 128 5.58 12.40 5.98
CA ASP A 128 6.75 12.98 6.64
C ASP A 128 6.47 14.37 7.20
N GLU A 129 5.72 15.20 6.47
CA GLU A 129 5.24 16.49 6.94
C GLU A 129 4.32 16.35 8.17
N ILE A 130 3.42 15.34 8.18
CA ILE A 130 2.58 15.05 9.35
C ILE A 130 3.44 14.61 10.55
N ARG A 131 4.50 13.82 10.31
CA ARG A 131 5.45 13.44 11.38
C ARG A 131 6.16 14.65 11.96
N ALA A 132 6.68 15.54 11.11
CA ALA A 132 7.35 16.77 11.53
C ALA A 132 6.42 17.66 12.36
N LYS A 133 5.20 17.93 11.86
CA LYS A 133 4.17 18.69 12.58
C LYS A 133 3.81 18.07 13.93
N PHE A 134 3.82 16.74 14.04
CA PHE A 134 3.57 16.08 15.30
C PHE A 134 4.70 16.34 16.30
N VAL A 135 5.96 16.22 15.89
CA VAL A 135 7.12 16.52 16.74
C VAL A 135 7.09 17.97 17.21
N GLU A 136 6.74 18.91 16.34
CA GLU A 136 6.57 20.33 16.69
C GLU A 136 5.45 20.56 17.74
N SER A 137 4.44 19.70 17.77
CA SER A 137 3.33 19.78 18.73
C SER A 137 3.66 19.19 20.12
N LEU A 138 4.81 18.52 20.27
CA LEU A 138 5.21 17.90 21.53
C LEU A 138 5.81 18.91 22.51
N PRO A 139 5.80 18.61 23.83
CA PRO A 139 6.59 19.37 24.79
C PRO A 139 8.07 19.43 24.38
N ALA A 140 8.74 20.55 24.67
CA ALA A 140 10.10 20.82 24.21
C ALA A 140 11.11 19.69 24.52
N HIS A 141 10.99 19.06 25.70
CA HIS A 141 11.82 17.92 26.08
C HIS A 141 11.64 16.72 25.14
N ASP A 142 10.39 16.35 24.83
CA ASP A 142 10.08 15.19 23.99
C ASP A 142 10.41 15.47 22.52
N ALA A 143 10.18 16.71 22.06
CA ALA A 143 10.56 17.14 20.72
C ALA A 143 12.10 17.10 20.53
N ALA A 144 12.86 17.57 21.52
CA ALA A 144 14.33 17.49 21.50
C ALA A 144 14.81 16.03 21.47
N ALA A 145 14.24 15.17 22.33
CA ALA A 145 14.58 13.74 22.36
C ALA A 145 14.28 13.03 21.03
N MET A 146 13.19 13.41 20.35
CA MET A 146 12.89 12.90 19.00
C MET A 146 13.93 13.38 17.98
N ASN A 147 14.23 14.67 17.95
CA ASN A 147 15.15 15.26 16.96
C ASN A 147 16.60 14.79 17.13
N GLU A 148 17.09 14.58 18.36
CA GLU A 148 18.46 14.11 18.61
C GLU A 148 18.71 12.67 18.16
N ASN A 149 17.67 11.83 18.17
CA ASN A 149 17.78 10.39 17.92
C ASN A 149 17.37 9.98 16.51
N LEU A 150 16.76 10.89 15.75
CA LEU A 150 16.33 10.64 14.38
C LEU A 150 17.40 11.12 13.40
N ARG A 151 17.96 10.16 12.66
CA ARG A 151 18.80 10.48 11.50
C ARG A 151 17.93 11.07 10.39
N GLU A 152 18.53 11.92 9.57
CA GLU A 152 17.92 12.37 8.33
C GLU A 152 17.56 11.13 7.47
N GLY A 153 16.32 11.06 7.00
CA GLY A 153 15.81 9.90 6.26
C GLY A 153 15.45 8.66 7.12
N ALA A 154 15.32 8.79 8.44
CA ALA A 154 14.88 7.70 9.30
C ALA A 154 13.53 7.10 8.84
N SER A 155 13.49 5.75 8.80
CA SER A 155 12.29 5.01 8.43
C SER A 155 11.17 5.24 9.45
N PHE A 156 9.93 4.98 9.04
CA PHE A 156 8.77 5.07 9.95
C PHE A 156 8.91 4.12 11.15
N THR A 157 9.48 2.93 10.94
CA THR A 157 9.70 1.93 11.99
C THR A 157 10.69 2.42 13.05
N GLU A 158 11.82 2.98 12.62
CA GLU A 158 12.80 3.61 13.52
C GLU A 158 12.18 4.79 14.27
N TRP A 159 11.42 5.63 13.56
CA TRP A 159 10.71 6.76 14.16
C TRP A 159 9.73 6.36 15.26
N MET A 160 8.93 5.33 14.99
CA MET A 160 8.01 4.76 15.98
C MET A 160 8.74 4.12 17.17
N ALA A 161 9.91 3.51 16.96
CA ALA A 161 10.70 2.91 18.03
C ALA A 161 11.24 3.99 18.98
N VAL A 162 11.84 5.05 18.44
CA VAL A 162 12.33 6.19 19.23
C VAL A 162 11.19 6.83 20.02
N MET A 163 10.03 7.06 19.40
CA MET A 163 8.87 7.63 20.09
C MET A 163 8.38 6.74 21.24
N LYS A 164 8.31 5.42 21.07
CA LYS A 164 7.88 4.51 22.15
C LYS A 164 8.85 4.50 23.33
N GLU A 165 10.15 4.61 23.05
CA GLU A 165 11.19 4.59 24.07
C GLU A 165 11.30 5.93 24.81
N ARG A 166 11.26 7.05 24.08
CA ARG A 166 11.61 8.38 24.60
C ARG A 166 10.40 9.25 24.92
N ALA A 167 9.27 9.01 24.27
CA ALA A 167 8.02 9.74 24.46
C ALA A 167 6.81 8.78 24.49
N PRO A 168 6.75 7.84 25.46
CA PRO A 168 5.72 6.79 25.50
C PRO A 168 4.29 7.36 25.50
N ASP A 169 4.05 8.47 26.22
CA ASP A 169 2.76 9.15 26.24
C ASP A 169 2.39 9.79 24.89
N ALA A 170 3.37 10.15 24.08
CA ALA A 170 3.17 10.68 22.73
C ALA A 170 2.68 9.60 21.77
N THR A 171 3.01 8.32 21.99
CA THR A 171 2.59 7.22 21.10
C THR A 171 1.06 7.13 20.95
N ARG A 172 0.31 7.36 22.04
CA ARG A 172 -1.16 7.37 21.98
C ARG A 172 -1.68 8.62 21.27
N LYS A 173 -1.06 9.78 21.53
CA LYS A 173 -1.41 11.07 20.92
C LYS A 173 -1.16 11.05 19.41
N TRP A 174 -0.09 10.39 18.96
CA TRP A 174 0.27 10.25 17.55
C TRP A 174 -0.87 9.61 16.74
N GLY A 175 -1.46 8.53 17.24
CA GLY A 175 -2.53 7.85 16.52
C GLY A 175 -3.76 8.73 16.27
N VAL A 176 -4.09 9.61 17.23
CA VAL A 176 -5.17 10.60 17.08
C VAL A 176 -4.75 11.69 16.10
N PHE A 177 -3.61 12.33 16.36
CA PHE A 177 -3.06 13.41 15.55
C PHE A 177 -2.96 13.05 14.06
N ARG A 178 -2.39 11.88 13.77
CA ARG A 178 -2.22 11.35 12.41
C ARG A 178 -3.57 11.17 11.72
N ARG A 179 -4.56 10.58 12.40
CA ARG A 179 -5.89 10.39 11.81
C ARG A 179 -6.56 11.72 11.50
N ASP A 180 -6.45 12.69 12.38
CA ASP A 180 -7.08 14.00 12.18
C ASP A 180 -6.46 14.72 10.98
N HIS A 181 -5.13 14.72 10.86
CA HIS A 181 -4.43 15.34 9.73
C HIS A 181 -4.71 14.63 8.40
N LEU A 182 -4.69 13.29 8.38
CA LEU A 182 -5.04 12.54 7.16
C LEU A 182 -6.51 12.75 6.78
N SER A 183 -7.41 12.89 7.76
CA SER A 183 -8.83 13.16 7.50
C SER A 183 -9.04 14.57 6.93
N ALA A 184 -8.28 15.55 7.44
CA ALA A 184 -8.27 16.91 6.90
C ALA A 184 -7.75 16.94 5.45
N LEU A 185 -6.65 16.23 5.16
CA LEU A 185 -6.13 16.09 3.80
C LEU A 185 -7.15 15.45 2.87
N PHE A 186 -7.84 14.39 3.31
CA PHE A 186 -8.88 13.77 2.48
C PHE A 186 -10.00 14.77 2.20
N ALA A 187 -10.41 15.54 3.20
CA ALA A 187 -11.44 16.55 3.02
C ALA A 187 -11.01 17.65 2.03
N GLU A 188 -9.78 18.15 2.16
CA GLU A 188 -9.18 19.11 1.24
C GLU A 188 -9.16 18.60 -0.20
N ARG A 189 -8.79 17.32 -0.40
CA ARG A 189 -8.77 16.70 -1.74
C ARG A 189 -10.16 16.60 -2.36
N ILE A 190 -11.20 16.36 -1.55
CA ILE A 190 -12.60 16.37 -2.03
C ILE A 190 -13.05 17.79 -2.38
N GLU A 191 -12.72 18.80 -1.56
CA GLU A 191 -13.01 20.21 -1.87
C GLU A 191 -12.35 20.66 -3.18
N ALA A 192 -11.10 20.26 -3.40
CA ALA A 192 -10.34 20.60 -4.60
C ALA A 192 -10.94 20.06 -5.91
N LEU A 193 -11.89 19.10 -5.84
CA LEU A 193 -12.58 18.57 -7.02
C LEU A 193 -13.64 19.54 -7.59
N ASN A 194 -13.97 20.63 -6.88
CA ASN A 194 -14.97 21.63 -7.31
C ASN A 194 -16.33 21.02 -7.71
N LEU A 195 -16.77 20.00 -6.97
CA LEU A 195 -18.05 19.33 -7.17
C LEU A 195 -19.21 20.19 -6.62
N ASP A 196 -20.43 19.89 -7.04
CA ASP A 196 -21.60 20.55 -6.47
C ASP A 196 -21.74 20.22 -4.96
N PRO A 197 -22.40 21.09 -4.17
CA PRO A 197 -22.48 20.92 -2.73
C PRO A 197 -23.11 19.59 -2.28
N ALA A 198 -24.12 19.09 -2.99
CA ALA A 198 -24.82 17.87 -2.60
C ALA A 198 -23.94 16.64 -2.80
N THR A 199 -23.26 16.55 -3.95
CA THR A 199 -22.28 15.48 -4.22
C THR A 199 -21.14 15.53 -3.22
N ARG A 200 -20.59 16.73 -2.96
CA ARG A 200 -19.52 16.92 -2.00
C ARG A 200 -19.90 16.45 -0.59
N ASP A 201 -21.06 16.84 -0.09
CA ASP A 201 -21.53 16.47 1.25
C ASP A 201 -21.74 14.95 1.38
N ASN A 202 -22.24 14.32 0.33
CA ASN A 202 -22.37 12.87 0.26
C ASN A 202 -21.00 12.16 0.28
N LEU A 203 -20.02 12.67 -0.48
CA LEU A 203 -18.66 12.12 -0.47
C LEU A 203 -17.98 12.28 0.90
N PHE A 204 -18.21 13.40 1.60
CA PHE A 204 -17.75 13.54 2.98
C PHE A 204 -18.38 12.52 3.93
N ALA A 205 -19.67 12.22 3.76
CA ALA A 205 -20.33 11.20 4.55
C ALA A 205 -19.72 9.80 4.30
N GLN A 206 -19.44 9.47 3.04
CA GLN A 206 -18.76 8.22 2.65
C GLN A 206 -17.33 8.13 3.18
N ALA A 207 -16.54 9.22 3.10
CA ALA A 207 -15.18 9.27 3.64
C ALA A 207 -15.17 9.08 5.16
N LYS A 208 -16.12 9.71 5.88
CA LYS A 208 -16.30 9.49 7.33
C LYS A 208 -16.70 8.05 7.65
N ALA A 209 -17.58 7.45 6.86
CA ALA A 209 -17.97 6.05 7.01
C ALA A 209 -16.79 5.10 6.79
N ALA A 210 -15.98 5.33 5.74
CA ALA A 210 -14.77 4.58 5.44
C ALA A 210 -13.76 4.63 6.60
N LEU A 211 -13.52 5.83 7.16
CA LEU A 211 -12.65 6.00 8.33
C LEU A 211 -13.16 5.23 9.56
N ARG A 212 -14.46 5.30 9.84
CA ARG A 212 -15.07 4.57 10.97
C ARG A 212 -14.91 3.06 10.81
N ALA A 213 -15.24 2.55 9.63
CA ALA A 213 -15.10 1.12 9.30
C ALA A 213 -13.64 0.64 9.43
N ALA A 214 -12.67 1.44 8.96
CA ALA A 214 -11.25 1.11 9.10
C ALA A 214 -10.80 1.06 10.57
N ASN A 215 -11.27 1.98 11.41
CA ASN A 215 -10.95 1.99 12.84
C ASN A 215 -11.58 0.79 13.57
N GLU A 216 -12.82 0.43 13.23
CA GLU A 216 -13.51 -0.72 13.79
C GLU A 216 -12.77 -2.01 13.46
N LYS A 217 -12.43 -2.23 12.19
CA LYS A 217 -11.63 -3.37 11.74
C LYS A 217 -10.28 -3.47 12.44
N GLN A 218 -9.62 -2.32 12.70
CA GLN A 218 -8.37 -2.31 13.45
C GLN A 218 -8.57 -2.72 14.92
N ARG A 219 -9.68 -2.32 15.55
CA ARG A 219 -10.02 -2.71 16.93
C ARG A 219 -10.33 -4.19 17.03
N GLU A 220 -11.10 -4.72 16.08
CA GLU A 220 -11.40 -6.15 15.99
C GLU A 220 -10.12 -6.99 15.81
N ALA A 221 -9.23 -6.57 14.90
CA ALA A 221 -7.95 -7.24 14.69
C ALA A 221 -7.10 -7.28 15.97
N LYS A 222 -7.07 -6.19 16.74
CA LYS A 222 -6.37 -6.15 18.04
C LYS A 222 -7.03 -7.05 19.09
N ALA A 223 -8.35 -7.01 19.21
CA ALA A 223 -9.08 -7.86 20.13
C ALA A 223 -8.88 -9.35 19.83
N ASN A 224 -8.87 -9.72 18.54
CA ASN A 224 -8.61 -11.09 18.10
C ASN A 224 -7.16 -11.51 18.35
N ALA A 225 -6.18 -10.60 18.15
CA ALA A 225 -4.77 -10.86 18.48
C ALA A 225 -4.56 -11.06 19.99
N GLU A 226 -5.24 -10.27 20.82
CA GLU A 226 -5.18 -10.40 22.29
C GLU A 226 -5.88 -11.68 22.78
N SER A 227 -6.94 -12.13 22.10
CA SER A 227 -7.64 -13.37 22.42
C SER A 227 -6.91 -14.64 21.94
N SER A 228 -6.00 -14.53 20.96
CA SER A 228 -5.25 -15.65 20.40
C SER A 228 -3.85 -15.83 21.02
N LEU A 229 -3.43 -14.92 21.90
CA LEU A 229 -2.28 -15.14 22.78
C LEU A 229 -2.62 -16.25 23.80
N PRO A 230 -1.88 -17.36 23.86
CA PRO A 230 -2.16 -18.42 24.81
C PRO A 230 -1.97 -17.91 26.24
N LYS A 231 -3.08 -17.74 26.97
CA LYS A 231 -3.11 -17.35 28.40
C LYS A 231 -2.54 -18.40 29.37
N ASN A 232 -1.91 -19.48 28.87
CA ASN A 232 -1.33 -20.54 29.68
C ASN A 232 0.18 -20.71 29.38
N ILE A 233 0.99 -19.76 29.86
CA ILE A 233 2.41 -20.02 30.17
C ILE A 233 2.63 -19.70 31.66
N ALA A 234 1.72 -20.17 32.50
CA ALA A 234 1.97 -20.36 33.91
C ALA A 234 1.48 -21.78 34.23
N GLN A 235 2.39 -22.60 34.76
CA GLN A 235 2.16 -23.97 35.23
C GLN A 235 1.90 -25.03 34.15
N LYS A 236 3.00 -25.58 33.61
CA LYS A 236 3.24 -27.03 33.64
C LYS A 236 4.68 -27.32 33.22
N SER A 237 5.54 -27.40 34.23
CA SER A 237 6.71 -28.27 34.18
C SER A 237 6.21 -29.69 33.98
N GLY A 238 6.27 -30.19 32.75
CA GLY A 238 5.78 -31.50 32.39
C GLY A 238 6.13 -31.82 30.96
N SER A 239 7.23 -32.55 30.80
CA SER A 239 7.67 -33.25 29.60
C SER A 239 6.51 -33.70 28.70
N VAL A 240 6.61 -33.36 27.39
CA VAL A 240 6.15 -34.10 26.18
C VAL A 240 5.73 -33.11 25.07
N GLY A 241 6.44 -33.14 23.94
CA GLY A 241 5.94 -32.67 22.64
C GLY A 241 6.67 -31.48 21.97
N GLN A 242 7.94 -31.63 21.58
CA GLN A 242 8.67 -30.63 20.76
C GLN A 242 8.08 -30.43 19.33
N SER A 243 7.13 -31.25 18.89
CA SER A 243 6.57 -31.17 17.53
C SER A 243 5.45 -30.15 17.36
N SER A 244 4.69 -29.84 18.42
CA SER A 244 3.56 -28.90 18.33
C SER A 244 4.02 -27.43 18.33
N SER A 245 5.10 -27.11 19.07
CA SER A 245 5.66 -25.76 19.11
C SER A 245 6.29 -25.36 17.78
N LEU A 246 6.94 -26.30 17.09
CA LEU A 246 7.57 -26.06 15.79
C LEU A 246 6.53 -25.79 14.69
N HIS A 247 5.39 -26.49 14.74
CA HIS A 247 4.28 -26.24 13.80
C HIS A 247 3.63 -24.87 14.05
N ALA A 248 3.44 -24.48 15.31
CA ALA A 248 2.91 -23.17 15.66
C ALA A 248 3.85 -22.03 15.22
N VAL A 249 5.16 -22.19 15.43
CA VAL A 249 6.19 -21.24 14.98
C VAL A 249 6.23 -21.15 13.46
N ARG A 250 6.11 -22.28 12.74
CA ARG A 250 6.07 -22.31 11.27
C ARG A 250 4.82 -21.61 10.74
N SER A 251 3.64 -21.89 11.29
CA SER A 251 2.39 -21.23 10.90
C SER A 251 2.43 -19.72 11.16
N LEU A 252 3.02 -19.29 12.28
CA LEU A 252 3.20 -17.88 12.60
C LEU A 252 4.20 -17.19 11.66
N ALA A 253 5.30 -17.86 11.31
CA ALA A 253 6.27 -17.36 10.35
C ALA A 253 5.66 -17.19 8.94
N HIS A 254 4.84 -18.14 8.50
CA HIS A 254 4.11 -18.01 7.23
C HIS A 254 3.13 -16.84 7.25
N ALA A 255 2.30 -16.72 8.29
CA ALA A 255 1.37 -15.61 8.42
C ALA A 255 2.08 -14.25 8.48
N ALA A 256 3.27 -14.19 9.09
CA ALA A 256 4.10 -12.99 9.12
C ALA A 256 4.67 -12.64 7.73
N VAL A 257 5.15 -13.63 6.97
CA VAL A 257 5.65 -13.44 5.60
C VAL A 257 4.54 -12.99 4.65
N ASP A 258 3.32 -13.51 4.79
CA ASP A 258 2.18 -13.19 3.93
C ASP A 258 1.68 -11.74 4.07
N VAL A 259 1.99 -11.09 5.19
CA VAL A 259 1.63 -9.68 5.44
C VAL A 259 2.78 -8.71 5.25
N MET A 260 3.99 -9.20 4.98
CA MET A 260 5.18 -8.36 4.78
C MET A 260 5.15 -7.67 3.42
N GLY A 261 5.54 -6.39 3.42
CA GLY A 261 5.79 -5.63 2.21
C GLY A 261 7.07 -6.07 1.49
N TYR A 262 7.22 -5.69 0.22
CA TYR A 262 8.38 -6.06 -0.59
C TYR A 262 9.74 -5.68 0.04
N GLU A 263 9.83 -4.52 0.69
CA GLU A 263 11.06 -4.08 1.38
C GLU A 263 11.36 -4.91 2.63
N GLU A 264 10.34 -5.38 3.33
CA GLU A 264 10.49 -6.25 4.50
C GLU A 264 10.95 -7.65 4.07
N LEU A 265 10.40 -8.18 2.97
CA LEU A 265 10.88 -9.40 2.32
C LEU A 265 12.33 -9.28 1.83
N ARG A 266 12.74 -8.11 1.34
CA ARG A 266 14.12 -7.85 0.91
C ARG A 266 15.11 -7.82 2.08
N SER A 267 14.64 -7.43 3.26
CA SER A 267 15.46 -7.36 4.48
C SER A 267 15.63 -8.71 5.19
N LEU A 268 14.86 -9.74 4.79
CA LEU A 268 14.92 -11.08 5.37
C LEU A 268 16.25 -11.75 5.01
N ARG A 269 17.08 -11.97 6.04
CA ARG A 269 18.32 -12.75 5.91
C ARG A 269 17.99 -14.24 5.97
N VAL A 270 17.69 -14.83 4.82
CA VAL A 270 17.50 -16.27 4.70
C VAL A 270 18.84 -16.92 4.36
N PRO A 271 19.26 -17.99 5.07
CA PRO A 271 20.46 -18.74 4.71
C PRO A 271 20.35 -19.30 3.28
N LEU A 272 21.29 -18.92 2.41
CA LEU A 272 21.27 -19.29 0.98
C LEU A 272 21.20 -20.81 0.75
N GLY A 273 21.79 -21.60 1.65
CA GLY A 273 21.71 -23.06 1.63
C GLY A 273 20.27 -23.60 1.66
N MET A 274 19.38 -23.00 2.46
CA MET A 274 17.98 -23.44 2.55
C MET A 274 17.19 -23.13 1.27
N ILE A 275 17.57 -22.08 0.52
CA ILE A 275 16.97 -21.75 -0.77
C ILE A 275 17.43 -22.76 -1.84
N ILE A 276 18.72 -23.10 -1.84
CA ILE A 276 19.28 -24.09 -2.77
C ILE A 276 18.68 -25.48 -2.52
N ASP A 277 18.49 -25.87 -1.26
CA ASP A 277 17.93 -27.17 -0.90
C ASP A 277 16.44 -27.28 -1.22
N SER A 278 15.69 -26.18 -1.13
CA SER A 278 14.26 -26.15 -1.50
C SER A 278 14.01 -26.10 -3.02
N LEU A 279 14.99 -25.67 -3.82
CA LEU A 279 14.93 -25.71 -5.29
C LEU A 279 15.34 -27.08 -5.88
N LYS A 280 15.94 -27.96 -5.08
CA LYS A 280 16.35 -29.32 -5.49
C LYS A 280 15.31 -30.40 -5.14
N ALA A 281 14.26 -30.04 -4.40
CA ALA A 281 13.11 -30.90 -4.08
C ALA A 281 11.99 -30.72 -5.11
#